data_AF-E4V6G1-F1
#
_entry.id   AF-E4V6G1-F1
#
_cell.length_a   1.000
_cell.length_b   1.000
_cell.length_c   1.000
_cell.angle_alpha   90.00
_cell.angle_beta   90.00
_cell.angle_gamma   90.00
#
_symmetry.space_group_name_H-M   'P 1'
#
loop_
_entity.id
_entity.type
_entity.pdbx_description
1 polymer ?
#
loop_
_entity_poly.entity_id
_entity_poly.type
_entity_poly.pdbx_seq_one_letter_code
_entity_poly.pdbx_strand_id
1 'polypeptide(L)'
;MEQVEEHPAGYPRFSALVAAQPSFHICRRFANLRARLLLFKQDELSVLEKRLEKIDKEENSDLFLGSRRHDVNQERQSVISNINAALADYDAFIERTRRIFRYEPAKSRDVQSLRNWLRGNACVSRSEIAYLQKENELLCIYCTEDKSISQLEAWIEDNLVRFSAAFDKRPYPSISSDPNVFIYSNRLLAAMSQVILLLIVTFILLVPMLICLAVESITSRAVIVAISTTFFIATLSTLTRARSIELFVAGSTYATVLVVFISNMA
;
A
#
# COMPACT_ATOMS: atom_id res chain seq x y z
N MET A 1 16.07 -9.07 22.38
CA MET A 1 16.58 -8.97 21.00
C MET A 1 18.00 -8.49 21.13
N GLU A 2 18.94 -9.18 20.50
CA GLU A 2 20.30 -8.68 20.31
C GLU A 2 20.23 -7.32 19.63
N GLN A 3 21.11 -6.40 20.02
CA GLN A 3 21.18 -5.10 19.37
C GLN A 3 21.69 -5.29 17.95
N VAL A 4 21.18 -4.51 16.99
CA VAL A 4 21.62 -4.58 15.57
C VAL A 4 23.16 -4.52 15.47
N GLU A 5 23.80 -3.75 16.34
CA GLU A 5 25.25 -3.53 16.30
C GLU A 5 26.11 -4.69 16.83
N GLU A 6 25.50 -5.68 17.49
CA GLU A 6 26.17 -6.91 17.93
C GLU A 6 26.51 -7.82 16.73
N HIS A 7 25.81 -7.63 15.60
CA HIS A 7 26.12 -8.36 14.38
C HIS A 7 27.39 -7.84 13.69
N PRO A 8 28.16 -8.73 13.03
CA PRO A 8 29.33 -8.34 12.25
C PRO A 8 29.01 -7.29 11.18
N ALA A 9 29.90 -6.32 11.02
CA ALA A 9 29.76 -5.29 9.99
C ALA A 9 29.63 -5.93 8.60
N GLY A 10 28.70 -5.42 7.79
CA GLY A 10 28.42 -5.95 6.46
C GLY A 10 26.94 -6.27 6.27
N TYR A 11 26.69 -7.26 5.41
CA TYR A 11 25.37 -7.88 5.26
C TYR A 11 24.77 -8.42 6.55
N PRO A 12 25.51 -9.06 7.49
CA PRO A 12 24.90 -9.59 8.72
C PRO A 12 24.22 -8.51 9.56
N ARG A 13 24.89 -7.37 9.75
CA ARG A 13 24.32 -6.22 10.47
C ARG A 13 23.20 -5.54 9.70
N PHE A 14 23.35 -5.36 8.38
CA PHE A 14 22.31 -4.73 7.57
C PHE A 14 21.04 -5.58 7.50
N SER A 15 21.16 -6.90 7.35
CA SER A 15 20.01 -7.80 7.36
C SER A 15 19.34 -7.85 8.73
N ALA A 16 20.10 -7.77 9.83
CA ALA A 16 19.55 -7.63 11.18
C ALA A 16 18.73 -6.33 11.34
N LEU A 17 19.20 -5.20 10.80
CA LEU A 17 18.42 -3.96 10.78
C LEU A 17 17.12 -4.11 9.98
N VAL A 18 17.19 -4.68 8.77
CA VAL A 18 16.02 -4.89 7.91
C VAL A 18 15.02 -5.82 8.61
N ALA A 19 15.50 -6.87 9.27
CA ALA A 19 14.66 -7.81 10.02
C ALA A 19 14.04 -7.18 11.29
N ALA A 20 14.73 -6.22 11.92
CA ALA A 20 14.26 -5.55 13.13
C ALA A 20 13.01 -4.70 12.92
N GLN A 21 12.78 -4.18 11.70
CA GLN A 21 11.62 -3.35 11.39
C GLN A 21 10.90 -3.81 10.11
N PRO A 22 9.62 -4.23 10.18
CA PRO A 22 8.89 -4.70 9.01
C PRO A 22 8.84 -3.69 7.84
N SER A 23 8.76 -2.38 8.13
CA SER A 23 8.75 -1.33 7.10
C SER A 23 10.08 -1.18 6.34
N PHE A 24 11.17 -1.77 6.84
CA PHE A 24 12.48 -1.78 6.16
C PHE A 24 12.63 -2.90 5.13
N HIS A 25 11.64 -3.78 4.97
CA HIS A 25 11.62 -4.79 3.90
C HIS A 25 11.30 -4.15 2.54
N ILE A 26 12.19 -3.27 2.10
CA ILE A 26 12.06 -2.44 0.90
C ILE A 26 12.82 -3.08 -0.25
N CYS A 27 12.14 -3.29 -1.36
CA CYS A 27 12.69 -3.90 -2.57
C CYS A 27 12.28 -3.12 -3.81
N ARG A 28 13.00 -3.33 -4.93
CA ARG A 28 12.57 -2.79 -6.24
C ARG A 28 11.51 -3.69 -6.88
N ARG A 29 10.48 -3.05 -7.43
CA ARG A 29 9.40 -3.71 -8.18
C ARG A 29 9.80 -4.04 -9.63
N PHE A 30 10.83 -3.38 -10.15
CA PHE A 30 11.34 -3.52 -11.52
C PHE A 30 10.27 -3.33 -12.61
N ALA A 31 9.45 -2.28 -12.50
CA ALA A 31 8.28 -2.07 -13.36
C ALA A 31 8.63 -2.05 -14.86
N ASN A 32 9.63 -1.25 -15.25
CA ASN A 32 10.05 -1.15 -16.65
C ASN A 32 10.59 -2.48 -17.20
N LEU A 33 11.43 -3.17 -16.43
CA LEU A 33 12.00 -4.45 -16.84
C LEU A 33 10.92 -5.53 -16.99
N ARG A 34 9.95 -5.57 -16.08
CA ARG A 34 8.79 -6.49 -16.18
C ARG A 34 7.93 -6.17 -17.40
N ALA A 35 7.65 -4.89 -17.66
CA ALA A 35 6.92 -4.48 -18.85
C ALA A 35 7.64 -4.91 -20.13
N ARG A 36 8.96 -4.73 -20.21
CA ARG A 36 9.76 -5.19 -21.35
C ARG A 36 9.67 -6.71 -21.54
N LEU A 37 9.76 -7.49 -20.47
CA LEU A 37 9.61 -8.95 -20.53
C LEU A 37 8.19 -9.37 -20.95
N LEU A 38 7.15 -8.67 -20.49
CA LEU A 38 5.77 -8.93 -20.94
C LEU A 38 5.63 -8.70 -22.45
N LEU A 39 6.15 -7.59 -22.96
CA LEU A 39 6.09 -7.27 -24.39
C LEU A 39 6.82 -8.32 -25.23
N PHE A 40 7.98 -8.80 -24.79
CA PHE A 40 8.71 -9.86 -25.50
C PHE A 40 7.95 -11.18 -25.53
N LYS A 41 7.33 -11.58 -24.42
CA LYS A 41 6.52 -12.81 -24.37
C LYS A 41 5.26 -12.71 -25.21
N GLN A 42 4.64 -11.53 -25.24
CA GLN A 42 3.47 -11.27 -26.07
C GLN A 42 3.82 -11.36 -27.57
N ASP A 43 4.95 -10.77 -27.98
CA ASP A 43 5.41 -10.85 -29.38
C ASP A 43 5.77 -12.28 -29.78
N GLU A 44 6.45 -13.04 -28.90
CA GLU A 44 6.74 -14.46 -29.11
C GLU A 44 5.46 -15.27 -29.41
N LEU A 45 4.41 -15.06 -28.63
CA LEU A 45 3.09 -15.66 -28.86
C LEU A 45 2.48 -15.20 -30.18
N SER A 46 2.54 -13.91 -30.51
CA SER A 46 2.04 -13.38 -31.79
C SER A 46 2.77 -13.96 -33.01
N VAL A 47 4.07 -14.24 -32.91
CA VAL A 47 4.83 -14.91 -33.98
C VAL A 47 4.38 -16.35 -34.14
N LEU A 48 4.20 -17.08 -33.03
CA LEU A 48 3.72 -18.46 -33.06
C LEU A 48 2.29 -18.57 -33.59
N GLU A 49 1.41 -17.65 -33.21
CA GLU A 49 0.03 -17.53 -33.70
C GLU A 49 0.01 -17.30 -35.21
N LYS A 50 0.77 -16.32 -35.72
CA LYS A 50 0.91 -16.08 -37.16
C LYS A 50 1.44 -17.31 -37.91
N ARG A 51 2.38 -18.04 -37.32
CA ARG A 51 2.89 -19.28 -37.92
C ARG A 51 1.81 -20.36 -37.97
N LEU A 52 1.04 -20.53 -36.90
CA LEU A 52 -0.08 -21.47 -36.86
C LEU A 52 -1.12 -21.11 -37.92
N GLU A 53 -1.55 -19.85 -38.00
CA GLU A 53 -2.49 -19.37 -39.03
C GLU A 53 -2.00 -19.64 -40.45
N LYS A 54 -0.68 -19.50 -40.69
CA LYS A 54 -0.09 -19.80 -41.98
C LYS A 54 -0.19 -21.30 -42.31
N ILE A 55 0.16 -22.17 -41.36
CA ILE A 55 0.06 -23.63 -41.51
C ILE A 55 -1.40 -24.04 -41.76
N ASP A 56 -2.36 -23.39 -41.11
CA ASP A 56 -3.78 -23.67 -41.28
C ASP A 56 -4.30 -23.20 -42.65
N LYS A 57 -3.83 -22.05 -43.15
CA LYS A 57 -4.19 -21.53 -44.48
C LYS A 57 -3.59 -22.33 -45.64
N GLU A 58 -2.41 -22.92 -45.43
CA GLU A 58 -1.71 -23.74 -46.43
C GLU A 58 -2.14 -25.22 -46.40
N GLU A 59 -3.04 -25.60 -45.49
CA GLU A 59 -3.56 -26.97 -45.37
C GLU A 59 -4.54 -27.29 -46.48
N ASN A 60 -4.31 -28.41 -47.17
CA ASN A 60 -5.14 -28.87 -48.28
C ASN A 60 -6.20 -29.89 -47.84
N SER A 61 -6.03 -30.50 -46.65
CA SER A 61 -6.93 -31.51 -46.11
C SER A 61 -7.88 -30.91 -45.06
N ASP A 62 -9.14 -30.70 -45.45
CA ASP A 62 -10.20 -30.25 -44.53
C ASP A 62 -10.35 -31.20 -43.33
N LEU A 63 -10.10 -32.50 -43.52
CA LEU A 63 -10.16 -33.51 -42.46
C LEU A 63 -9.12 -33.24 -41.35
N PHE A 64 -7.93 -32.74 -41.71
CA PHE A 64 -6.88 -32.44 -40.73
C PHE A 64 -7.25 -31.23 -39.89
N LEU A 65 -7.85 -30.20 -40.51
CA LEU A 65 -8.36 -29.02 -39.79
C LEU A 65 -9.58 -29.38 -38.91
N GLY A 66 -10.45 -30.26 -39.39
CA GLY A 66 -11.69 -30.65 -38.70
C GLY A 66 -11.52 -31.74 -37.63
N SER A 67 -10.40 -32.47 -37.62
CA SER A 67 -10.21 -33.59 -36.69
C SER A 67 -8.76 -33.75 -36.23
N ARG A 68 -8.48 -33.27 -35.01
CA ARG A 68 -7.17 -33.46 -34.35
C ARG A 68 -6.71 -34.92 -34.30
N ARG A 69 -7.63 -35.88 -34.18
CA ARG A 69 -7.28 -37.32 -34.14
C ARG A 69 -6.71 -37.81 -35.48
N HIS A 70 -7.11 -37.18 -36.57
CA HIS A 70 -6.70 -37.52 -37.92
C HIS A 70 -5.66 -36.54 -38.49
N ASP A 71 -5.29 -35.51 -37.74
CA ASP A 71 -4.29 -34.53 -38.13
C ASP A 71 -2.87 -35.10 -37.98
N VAL A 72 -2.22 -35.35 -39.10
CA VAL A 72 -0.84 -35.86 -39.17
C VAL A 72 0.20 -34.75 -39.39
N ASN A 73 -0.21 -33.48 -39.42
CA ASN A 73 0.68 -32.36 -39.63
C ASN A 73 1.57 -32.13 -38.40
N GLN A 74 2.79 -32.68 -38.44
CA GLN A 74 3.76 -32.59 -37.35
C GLN A 74 4.18 -31.14 -37.07
N GLU A 75 4.22 -30.28 -38.09
CA GLU A 75 4.55 -28.87 -37.90
C GLU A 75 3.46 -28.17 -37.09
N ARG A 76 2.19 -28.34 -37.43
CA ARG A 76 1.05 -27.79 -36.67
C ARG A 76 1.10 -28.26 -35.22
N GLN A 77 1.27 -29.55 -35.00
CA GLN A 77 1.36 -30.12 -33.65
C GLN A 77 2.52 -29.53 -32.84
N SER A 78 3.69 -29.34 -33.47
CA SER A 78 4.85 -28.73 -32.81
C SER A 78 4.61 -27.26 -32.45
N VAL A 79 3.98 -26.48 -33.33
CA VAL A 79 3.66 -25.07 -33.09
C VAL A 79 2.62 -24.95 -31.98
N ILE A 80 1.58 -25.76 -31.98
CA ILE A 80 0.57 -25.81 -30.90
C ILE A 80 1.23 -26.16 -29.56
N SER A 81 2.16 -27.13 -29.54
CA SER A 81 2.92 -27.47 -28.32
C SER A 81 3.75 -26.29 -27.81
N ASN A 82 4.42 -25.58 -28.71
CA ASN A 82 5.21 -24.39 -28.35
C ASN A 82 4.31 -23.25 -27.84
N ILE A 83 3.16 -23.02 -28.47
CA ILE A 83 2.15 -22.06 -28.00
C ILE A 83 1.69 -22.41 -26.58
N ASN A 84 1.39 -23.68 -26.31
CA ASN A 84 0.95 -24.12 -24.99
C ASN A 84 2.02 -23.84 -23.91
N ALA A 85 3.30 -24.11 -24.21
CA ALA A 85 4.40 -23.81 -23.30
C ALA A 85 4.60 -22.30 -23.10
N ALA A 86 4.59 -21.53 -24.18
CA ALA A 86 4.76 -20.07 -24.14
C ALA A 86 3.61 -19.37 -23.40
N LEU A 87 2.36 -19.82 -23.62
CA LEU A 87 1.18 -19.32 -22.90
C LEU A 87 1.28 -19.59 -21.40
N ALA A 88 1.66 -20.81 -21.00
CA ALA A 88 1.81 -21.14 -19.59
C ALA A 88 2.85 -20.24 -18.88
N ASP A 89 3.98 -19.96 -19.52
CA ASP A 89 4.99 -19.06 -18.95
C ASP A 89 4.54 -17.58 -18.96
N TYR A 90 3.86 -17.15 -20.03
CA TYR A 90 3.27 -15.80 -20.12
C TYR A 90 2.25 -15.56 -19.01
N ASP A 91 1.29 -16.46 -18.82
CA ASP A 91 0.25 -16.37 -17.79
C ASP A 91 0.85 -16.39 -16.38
N ALA A 92 1.80 -17.30 -16.14
CA ALA A 92 2.54 -17.35 -14.87
C ALA A 92 3.33 -16.05 -14.62
N PHE A 93 3.87 -15.42 -15.66
CA PHE A 93 4.58 -14.14 -15.54
C PHE A 93 3.63 -12.97 -15.28
N ILE A 94 2.45 -12.94 -15.90
CA ILE A 94 1.39 -11.96 -15.61
C ILE A 94 0.99 -12.07 -14.14
N GLU A 95 0.68 -13.27 -13.65
CA GLU A 95 0.22 -13.46 -12.27
C GLU A 95 1.29 -13.05 -11.25
N ARG A 96 2.56 -13.44 -11.46
CA ARG A 96 3.69 -13.00 -10.63
C ARG A 96 3.86 -11.48 -10.67
N THR A 97 3.68 -10.86 -11.84
CA THR A 97 3.81 -9.41 -12.01
C THR A 97 2.66 -8.67 -11.33
N ARG A 98 1.42 -9.14 -11.49
CA ARG A 98 0.24 -8.63 -10.80
C ARG A 98 0.43 -8.65 -9.30
N ARG A 99 0.92 -9.76 -8.72
CA ARG A 99 1.21 -9.86 -7.28
C ARG A 99 2.21 -8.80 -6.83
N ILE A 100 3.26 -8.55 -7.60
CA ILE A 100 4.26 -7.51 -7.29
C ILE A 100 3.66 -6.11 -7.31
N PHE A 101 2.76 -5.81 -8.25
CA PHE A 101 2.08 -4.52 -8.31
C PHE A 101 0.97 -4.33 -7.25
N ARG A 102 0.59 -5.38 -6.51
CA ARG A 102 -0.35 -5.27 -5.37
C ARG A 102 0.31 -4.80 -4.07
N TYR A 103 1.64 -4.87 -3.97
CA TYR A 103 2.35 -4.33 -2.82
C TYR A 103 2.28 -2.81 -2.80
N GLU A 104 2.22 -2.26 -1.60
CA GLU A 104 2.20 -0.81 -1.42
C GLU A 104 3.57 -0.20 -1.78
N PRO A 105 3.59 1.02 -2.33
CA PRO A 105 4.82 1.78 -2.47
C PRO A 105 5.54 1.94 -1.13
N ALA A 106 6.87 1.90 -1.15
CA ALA A 106 7.65 2.16 0.06
C ALA A 106 7.44 3.63 0.52
N LYS A 107 7.23 3.86 1.83
CA LYS A 107 7.12 5.22 2.37
C LYS A 107 8.48 5.93 2.25
N SER A 108 8.48 7.18 1.79
CA SER A 108 9.71 7.98 1.63
C SER A 108 10.51 8.11 2.94
N ARG A 109 9.83 8.17 4.09
CA ARG A 109 10.45 8.21 5.42
C ARG A 109 11.28 6.97 5.72
N ASP A 110 10.76 5.78 5.44
CA ASP A 110 11.44 4.52 5.72
C ASP A 110 12.64 4.34 4.79
N VAL A 111 12.49 4.70 3.50
CA VAL A 111 13.59 4.75 2.53
C VAL A 111 14.69 5.70 3.00
N GLN A 112 14.33 6.89 3.48
CA GLN A 112 15.30 7.87 3.96
C GLN A 112 16.02 7.40 5.23
N SER A 113 15.32 6.72 6.13
CA SER A 113 15.89 6.15 7.35
C SER A 113 16.96 5.10 7.02
N LEU A 114 16.67 4.20 6.07
CA LEU A 114 17.66 3.23 5.58
C LEU A 114 18.87 3.90 4.91
N ARG A 115 18.64 4.93 4.09
CA ARG A 115 19.74 5.69 3.46
C ARG A 115 20.63 6.37 4.49
N ASN A 116 20.04 6.97 5.53
CA ASN A 116 20.78 7.63 6.60
C ASN A 116 21.65 6.62 7.36
N TRP A 117 21.07 5.48 7.74
CA TRP A 117 21.82 4.41 8.40
C TRP A 117 22.98 3.88 7.56
N LEU A 118 22.73 3.60 6.28
CA LEU A 118 23.75 3.09 5.36
C LEU A 118 24.88 4.09 5.12
N ARG A 119 24.58 5.39 5.14
CA ARG A 119 25.60 6.46 5.08
C ARG A 119 26.44 6.52 6.35
N GLY A 120 25.84 6.29 7.52
CA GLY A 120 26.53 6.30 8.82
C GLY A 120 27.39 5.06 9.08
N ASN A 121 26.92 3.89 8.66
CA ASN A 121 27.57 2.60 8.98
C ASN A 121 28.46 2.07 7.85
N ALA A 122 28.33 2.61 6.62
CA ALA A 122 29.15 2.31 5.45
C ALA A 122 29.47 0.82 5.23
N CYS A 123 28.54 -0.07 5.60
CA CYS A 123 28.79 -1.50 5.70
C CYS A 123 28.40 -2.29 4.43
N VAL A 124 27.75 -1.65 3.46
CA VAL A 124 27.33 -2.26 2.18
C VAL A 124 27.85 -1.41 1.03
N SER A 125 28.21 -2.04 -0.08
CA SER A 125 28.75 -1.34 -1.25
C SER A 125 27.75 -0.31 -1.79
N ARG A 126 28.26 0.85 -2.23
CA ARG A 126 27.44 1.92 -2.84
C ARG A 126 26.68 1.44 -4.07
N SER A 127 27.26 0.53 -4.85
CA SER A 127 26.62 -0.04 -6.04
C SER A 127 25.41 -0.91 -5.67
N GLU A 128 25.49 -1.63 -4.56
CA GLU A 128 24.44 -2.52 -4.08
C GLU A 128 23.27 -1.75 -3.49
N ILE A 129 23.51 -0.62 -2.82
CA ILE A 129 22.45 0.22 -2.21
C ILE A 129 21.88 1.28 -3.17
N ALA A 130 22.42 1.40 -4.39
CA ALA A 130 21.97 2.36 -5.40
C ALA A 130 20.49 2.19 -5.76
N TYR A 131 19.91 0.99 -5.54
CA TYR A 131 18.49 0.74 -5.74
C TYR A 131 17.61 1.67 -4.90
N LEU A 132 18.06 2.08 -3.71
CA LEU A 132 17.33 2.98 -2.82
C LEU A 132 17.13 4.36 -3.42
N GLN A 133 17.90 4.77 -4.43
CA GLN A 133 17.73 6.07 -5.11
C GLN A 133 16.50 6.10 -6.03
N LYS A 134 15.94 4.94 -6.38
CA LYS A 134 14.83 4.82 -7.34
C LYS A 134 13.48 4.78 -6.64
N GLU A 135 13.11 5.86 -5.95
CA GLU A 135 11.92 5.93 -5.08
C GLU A 135 10.63 5.42 -5.75
N ASN A 136 10.40 5.82 -6.99
CA ASN A 136 9.21 5.42 -7.76
C ASN A 136 9.12 3.91 -8.06
N GLU A 137 10.22 3.17 -7.89
CA GLU A 137 10.28 1.73 -8.12
C GLU A 137 10.33 0.92 -6.83
N LEU A 138 10.37 1.55 -5.66
CA LEU A 138 10.43 0.86 -4.38
C LEU A 138 9.04 0.40 -3.94
N LEU A 139 8.98 -0.80 -3.37
CA LEU A 139 7.81 -1.38 -2.70
C LEU A 139 8.21 -1.88 -1.31
N CYS A 140 7.22 -1.96 -0.41
CA CYS A 140 7.37 -2.63 0.88
C CYS A 140 6.74 -4.01 0.81
N ILE A 141 7.50 -5.06 1.19
CA ILE A 141 6.99 -6.44 1.21
C ILE A 141 5.98 -6.61 2.35
N TYR A 142 6.21 -5.94 3.48
CA TYR A 142 5.30 -5.98 4.60
C TYR A 142 4.09 -5.09 4.31
N CYS A 143 2.94 -5.73 4.12
CA CYS A 143 1.65 -5.07 3.92
C CYS A 143 0.87 -5.25 5.23
N THR A 144 0.58 -4.15 5.93
CA THR A 144 -0.35 -4.21 7.08
C THR A 144 -1.73 -4.58 6.52
N GLU A 145 -2.30 -5.70 6.96
CA GLU A 145 -3.61 -6.21 6.51
C GLU A 145 -4.76 -5.20 6.77
N ASP A 146 -4.57 -4.25 7.67
CA ASP A 146 -5.54 -3.20 8.01
C ASP A 146 -5.48 -2.01 7.03
N LYS A 147 -5.90 -2.26 5.78
CA LYS A 147 -5.97 -1.26 4.70
C LYS A 147 -6.95 -0.10 4.94
N SER A 148 -7.77 -0.14 5.99
CA SER A 148 -8.69 0.94 6.38
C SER A 148 -8.09 1.93 7.38
N ILE A 149 -7.05 1.55 8.12
CA ILE A 149 -6.45 2.37 9.19
C ILE A 149 -5.14 3.02 8.73
N SER A 150 -4.52 2.51 7.66
CA SER A 150 -3.15 2.90 7.25
C SER A 150 -2.97 4.33 6.73
N GLN A 151 -3.98 4.93 6.08
CA GLN A 151 -3.88 6.32 5.60
C GLN A 151 -3.96 7.32 6.75
N LEU A 152 -4.85 7.03 7.70
CA LEU A 152 -5.02 7.79 8.92
C LEU A 152 -3.81 7.63 9.84
N GLU A 153 -3.34 6.40 10.02
CA GLU A 153 -2.09 6.12 10.73
C GLU A 153 -0.92 6.83 10.09
N ALA A 154 -0.76 6.82 8.75
CA ALA A 154 0.35 7.52 8.11
C ALA A 154 0.28 9.05 8.29
N TRP A 155 -0.90 9.67 8.16
CA TRP A 155 -1.06 11.11 8.37
C TRP A 155 -0.87 11.51 9.84
N ILE A 156 -1.42 10.72 10.76
CA ILE A 156 -1.25 10.93 12.20
C ILE A 156 0.21 10.70 12.58
N GLU A 157 0.84 9.62 12.12
CA GLU A 157 2.24 9.28 12.39
C GLU A 157 3.18 10.38 11.86
N ASP A 158 2.97 10.89 10.65
CA ASP A 158 3.77 11.99 10.10
C ASP A 158 3.58 13.30 10.89
N ASN A 159 2.36 13.60 11.36
CA ASN A 159 2.10 14.78 12.19
C ASN A 159 2.59 14.61 13.64
N LEU A 160 2.42 13.44 14.24
CA LEU A 160 2.92 13.10 15.58
C LEU A 160 4.44 13.11 15.61
N VAL A 161 5.10 12.62 14.56
CA VAL A 161 6.56 12.68 14.46
C VAL A 161 7.02 14.14 14.33
N ARG A 162 6.34 14.98 13.55
CA ARG A 162 6.63 16.42 13.51
C ARG A 162 6.41 17.11 14.86
N PHE A 163 5.35 16.74 15.57
CA PHE A 163 5.00 17.32 16.88
C PHE A 163 5.93 16.81 17.99
N SER A 164 6.27 15.52 17.99
CA SER A 164 7.18 14.93 18.98
C SER A 164 8.63 15.35 18.76
N ALA A 165 9.07 15.56 17.52
CA ALA A 165 10.36 16.19 17.22
C ALA A 165 10.47 17.62 17.76
N ALA A 166 9.34 18.30 18.00
CA ALA A 166 9.31 19.62 18.65
C ALA A 166 9.32 19.55 20.20
N PHE A 167 9.08 18.37 20.80
CA PHE A 167 8.92 18.17 22.25
C PHE A 167 9.98 17.24 22.88
N ASP A 168 11.18 17.20 22.29
CA ASP A 168 12.21 16.18 22.54
C ASP A 168 12.60 15.99 24.02
N LYS A 169 12.10 14.90 24.64
CA LYS A 169 12.71 14.17 25.76
C LYS A 169 12.45 12.67 25.58
N ARG A 170 13.52 11.93 25.29
CA ARG A 170 13.54 10.50 24.94
C ARG A 170 13.14 9.59 26.12
N PRO A 171 12.08 8.76 26.02
CA PRO A 171 11.72 7.82 27.09
C PRO A 171 11.96 6.33 26.78
N TYR A 172 12.45 5.91 25.61
CA TYR A 172 12.36 4.49 25.20
C TYR A 172 13.68 3.83 24.76
N PRO A 173 13.88 2.54 25.09
CA PRO A 173 15.05 1.78 24.69
C PRO A 173 15.01 1.51 23.18
N SER A 174 16.02 2.00 22.46
CA SER A 174 16.11 1.90 21.02
C SER A 174 16.67 0.54 20.58
N ILE A 175 16.08 -0.06 19.55
CA ILE A 175 16.56 -1.33 18.95
C ILE A 175 17.88 -1.13 18.18
N SER A 176 18.15 0.11 17.75
CA SER A 176 19.45 0.55 17.24
C SER A 176 20.00 1.69 18.11
N SER A 177 21.31 1.70 18.30
CA SER A 177 22.04 2.75 19.04
C SER A 177 22.41 3.94 18.15
N ASP A 178 22.06 3.91 16.86
CA ASP A 178 22.37 4.97 15.88
C ASP A 178 21.39 6.16 16.01
N PRO A 179 21.87 7.39 16.25
CA PRO A 179 21.04 8.58 16.36
C PRO A 179 20.32 8.98 15.05
N ASN A 180 20.70 8.40 13.90
CA ASN A 180 20.15 8.75 12.60
C ASN A 180 19.01 7.84 12.12
N VAL A 181 18.60 6.86 12.93
CA VAL A 181 17.51 5.92 12.59
C VAL A 181 16.43 5.93 13.66
N PHE A 182 15.23 6.36 13.25
CA PHE A 182 14.06 6.35 14.11
C PHE A 182 13.30 5.03 13.92
N ILE A 183 13.65 4.02 14.72
CA ILE A 183 12.90 2.77 14.82
C ILE A 183 11.83 2.94 15.89
N TYR A 184 10.61 3.34 15.50
CA TYR A 184 9.48 3.37 16.43
C TYR A 184 8.90 1.97 16.61
N SER A 185 8.65 1.57 17.87
CA SER A 185 8.00 0.30 18.17
C SER A 185 6.55 0.27 17.66
N ASN A 186 6.24 -0.62 16.72
CA ASN A 186 4.93 -0.70 16.04
C ASN A 186 3.72 -0.78 16.99
N ARG A 187 3.85 -1.41 18.17
CA ARG A 187 2.72 -1.59 19.11
C ARG A 187 2.27 -0.30 19.79
N LEU A 188 3.21 0.54 20.22
CA LEU A 188 2.88 1.79 20.88
C LEU A 188 2.39 2.83 19.86
N LEU A 189 2.96 2.83 18.66
CA LEU A 189 2.57 3.77 17.62
C LEU A 189 1.15 3.49 17.10
N ALA A 190 0.79 2.21 16.93
CA ALA A 190 -0.57 1.79 16.59
C ALA A 190 -1.57 2.06 17.75
N ALA A 191 -1.17 1.85 19.00
CA ALA A 191 -2.03 2.20 20.14
C ALA A 191 -2.25 3.72 20.24
N MET A 192 -1.21 4.52 20.04
CA MET A 192 -1.29 5.99 20.10
C MET A 192 -2.09 6.56 18.92
N SER A 193 -1.93 6.03 17.71
CA SER A 193 -2.73 6.44 16.55
C SER A 193 -4.21 6.16 16.76
N GLN A 194 -4.55 4.99 17.33
CA GLN A 194 -5.91 4.62 17.68
C GLN A 194 -6.51 5.51 18.77
N VAL A 195 -5.76 5.83 19.83
CA VAL A 195 -6.21 6.73 20.88
C VAL A 195 -6.44 8.14 20.35
N ILE A 196 -5.54 8.66 19.52
CA ILE A 196 -5.67 10.00 18.93
C ILE A 196 -6.85 10.05 17.95
N LEU A 197 -7.05 9.01 17.15
CA LEU A 197 -8.23 8.89 16.28
C LEU A 197 -9.52 8.95 17.10
N LEU A 198 -9.61 8.13 18.14
CA LEU A 198 -10.80 8.05 18.98
C LEU A 198 -11.08 9.39 19.65
N LEU A 199 -10.03 10.08 20.08
CA LEU A 199 -10.11 11.43 20.63
C LEU A 199 -10.61 12.43 19.58
N ILE A 200 -10.03 12.48 18.38
CA ILE A 200 -10.45 13.37 17.29
C ILE A 200 -11.93 13.15 16.94
N VAL A 201 -12.35 11.88 16.74
CA VAL A 201 -13.74 11.53 16.44
C VAL A 201 -14.67 11.99 17.57
N THR A 202 -14.27 11.77 18.82
CA THR A 202 -15.03 12.20 19.99
C THR A 202 -15.17 13.72 20.06
N PHE A 203 -14.11 14.49 19.78
CA PHE A 203 -14.18 15.95 19.70
C PHE A 203 -15.10 16.43 18.58
N ILE A 204 -15.03 15.81 17.39
CA ILE A 204 -15.92 16.17 16.27
C ILE A 204 -17.39 15.92 16.61
N LEU A 205 -17.69 14.86 17.40
CA LEU A 205 -19.06 14.56 17.83
C LEU A 205 -19.54 15.48 18.97
N LEU A 206 -18.68 15.80 19.94
CA LEU A 206 -19.08 16.53 21.16
C LEU A 206 -19.06 18.05 20.99
N VAL A 207 -18.12 18.61 20.24
CA VAL A 207 -17.97 20.08 20.12
C VAL A 207 -19.22 20.73 19.52
N PRO A 208 -19.80 20.24 18.41
CA PRO A 208 -21.02 20.82 17.84
C PRO A 208 -22.23 20.72 18.79
N MET A 209 -22.31 19.63 19.56
CA MET A 209 -23.32 19.48 20.61
C MET A 209 -23.20 20.58 21.67
N LEU A 210 -22.00 20.81 22.20
CA LEU A 210 -21.75 21.86 23.20
C LEU A 210 -22.01 23.27 22.67
N ILE A 211 -21.66 23.54 21.40
CA ILE A 211 -21.92 24.84 20.77
C ILE A 211 -23.44 25.06 20.61
N CYS A 212 -24.19 24.03 20.20
CA CYS A 212 -25.65 24.12 20.10
C CYS A 212 -26.33 24.40 21.45
N LEU A 213 -25.74 23.95 22.57
CA LEU A 213 -26.23 24.27 23.92
C LEU A 213 -26.06 25.74 24.29
N ALA A 214 -24.99 26.38 23.82
CA ALA A 214 -24.68 27.78 24.15
C ALA A 214 -25.45 28.81 23.30
N VAL A 215 -26.01 28.38 22.16
CA VAL A 215 -26.71 29.25 21.22
C VAL A 215 -28.21 29.20 21.47
N GLU A 216 -28.89 30.33 21.58
CA GLU A 216 -30.33 30.40 21.86
C GLU A 216 -31.22 30.35 20.60
N SER A 217 -30.70 30.82 19.45
CA SER A 217 -31.48 30.92 18.21
C SER A 217 -31.63 29.58 17.48
N ILE A 218 -32.88 29.22 17.13
CA ILE A 218 -33.23 28.01 16.37
C ILE A 218 -32.56 27.97 14.98
N THR A 219 -32.48 29.10 14.29
CA THR A 219 -31.89 29.19 12.94
C THR A 219 -30.39 29.00 12.98
N SER A 220 -29.72 29.57 14.00
CA SER A 220 -28.29 29.41 14.23
C SER A 220 -27.93 27.97 14.57
N ARG A 221 -28.72 27.30 15.41
CA ARG A 221 -28.55 25.87 15.72
C ARG A 221 -28.67 24.99 14.47
N ALA A 222 -29.66 25.23 13.61
CA ALA A 222 -29.84 24.49 12.36
C ALA A 222 -28.64 24.63 11.41
N VAL A 223 -28.09 25.84 11.29
CA VAL A 223 -26.87 26.10 10.48
C VAL A 223 -25.66 25.37 11.05
N ILE A 224 -25.47 25.37 12.38
CA ILE A 224 -24.37 24.66 13.04
C ILE A 224 -24.47 23.15 12.80
N VAL A 225 -25.68 22.56 12.86
CA VAL A 225 -25.88 21.14 12.57
C VAL A 225 -25.57 20.80 11.12
N ALA A 226 -26.02 21.62 10.17
CA ALA A 226 -25.70 21.42 8.75
C ALA A 226 -24.18 21.44 8.53
N ILE A 227 -23.49 22.47 9.01
CA ILE A 227 -22.03 22.62 8.84
C ILE A 227 -21.27 21.49 9.53
N SER A 228 -21.62 21.15 10.78
CA SER A 228 -20.94 20.10 11.53
C SER A 228 -21.16 18.71 10.95
N THR A 229 -22.36 18.43 10.42
CA THR A 229 -22.66 17.16 9.73
C THR A 229 -21.86 17.05 8.44
N THR A 230 -21.79 18.11 7.63
CA THR A 230 -20.95 18.14 6.42
C THR A 230 -19.47 17.95 6.77
N PHE A 231 -18.99 18.62 7.82
CA PHE A 231 -17.61 18.47 8.28
C PHE A 231 -17.31 17.05 8.78
N PHE A 232 -18.22 16.44 9.54
CA PHE A 232 -18.09 15.05 10.01
C PHE A 232 -18.03 14.07 8.83
N ILE A 233 -18.94 14.18 7.86
CA ILE A 233 -18.95 13.29 6.68
C ILE A 233 -17.71 13.50 5.82
N ALA A 234 -17.29 14.75 5.60
CA ALA A 234 -16.08 15.05 4.84
C ALA A 234 -14.83 14.48 5.54
N THR A 235 -14.75 14.64 6.85
CA THR A 235 -13.65 14.11 7.67
C THR A 235 -13.66 12.59 7.66
N LEU A 236 -14.82 11.94 7.85
CA LEU A 236 -14.94 10.50 7.78
C LEU A 236 -14.60 9.95 6.38
N SER A 237 -15.03 10.62 5.31
CA SER A 237 -14.73 10.24 3.92
C SER A 237 -13.24 10.36 3.56
N THR A 238 -12.56 11.36 4.12
CA THR A 238 -11.13 11.57 3.88
C THR A 238 -10.25 10.69 4.76
N LEU A 239 -10.67 10.48 6.01
CA LEU A 239 -9.93 9.70 7.01
C LEU A 239 -10.16 8.19 6.88
N THR A 240 -11.33 7.78 6.39
CA THR A 240 -11.69 6.37 6.24
C THR A 240 -12.04 6.08 4.79
N ARG A 241 -11.56 4.95 4.26
CA ARG A 241 -12.04 4.41 2.97
C ARG A 241 -13.42 3.76 3.11
N ALA A 242 -14.33 4.43 3.83
CA ALA A 242 -15.68 3.95 4.04
C ALA A 242 -16.43 3.91 2.71
N ARG A 243 -17.26 2.88 2.54
CA ARG A 243 -18.15 2.81 1.37
C ARG A 243 -19.18 3.93 1.46
N SER A 244 -19.69 4.40 0.32
CA SER A 244 -20.70 5.46 0.30
C SER A 244 -21.89 5.15 1.21
N ILE A 245 -22.31 3.88 1.32
CA ILE A 245 -23.40 3.45 2.19
C ILE A 245 -23.08 3.62 3.69
N GLU A 246 -21.85 3.36 4.11
CA GLU A 246 -21.41 3.53 5.50
C GLU A 246 -21.37 5.02 5.87
N LEU A 247 -20.92 5.88 4.94
CA LEU A 247 -20.94 7.32 5.10
C LEU A 247 -22.37 7.87 5.22
N PHE A 248 -23.32 7.35 4.43
CA PHE A 248 -24.73 7.75 4.54
C PHE A 248 -25.35 7.35 5.88
N VAL A 249 -25.05 6.15 6.39
CA VAL A 249 -25.55 5.68 7.69
C VAL A 249 -24.92 6.47 8.84
N ALA A 250 -23.61 6.71 8.80
CA ALA A 250 -22.93 7.52 9.82
C ALA A 250 -23.41 8.99 9.82
N GLY A 251 -23.58 9.57 8.63
CA GLY A 251 -24.08 10.92 8.47
C GLY A 251 -25.52 11.10 8.96
N SER A 252 -26.42 10.16 8.61
CA SER A 252 -27.82 10.22 9.04
C SER A 252 -27.95 10.04 10.55
N THR A 253 -27.26 9.06 11.13
CA THR A 253 -27.27 8.84 12.60
C THR A 253 -26.75 10.06 13.36
N TYR A 254 -25.66 10.67 12.91
CA TYR A 254 -25.12 11.89 13.54
C TYR A 254 -26.10 13.07 13.43
N ALA A 255 -26.66 13.32 12.25
CA ALA A 255 -27.64 14.38 12.04
C ALA A 255 -28.89 14.18 12.91
N THR A 256 -29.41 12.95 12.99
CA THR A 256 -30.57 12.64 13.83
C THR A 256 -30.30 12.93 15.30
N VAL A 257 -29.13 12.54 15.83
CA VAL A 257 -28.76 12.82 17.23
C VAL A 257 -28.77 14.33 17.49
N LEU A 258 -28.11 15.12 16.63
CA LEU A 258 -28.07 16.58 16.80
C LEU A 258 -29.46 17.23 16.69
N VAL A 259 -30.29 16.80 15.74
CA VAL A 259 -31.65 17.33 15.56
C VAL A 259 -32.54 17.00 16.76
N VAL A 260 -32.47 15.78 17.31
CA VAL A 260 -33.20 15.39 18.52
C VAL A 260 -32.78 16.25 19.71
N PHE A 261 -31.47 16.49 19.88
CA PHE A 261 -30.97 17.38 20.93
C PHE A 261 -31.48 18.82 20.78
N ILE A 262 -31.55 19.36 19.56
CA ILE A 262 -32.12 20.69 19.32
C ILE A 262 -33.61 20.71 19.65
N SER A 263 -34.36 19.68 19.22
CA SER A 263 -35.81 19.60 19.42
C SER A 263 -36.21 19.44 20.89
N ASN A 264 -35.34 18.86 21.72
CA ASN A 264 -35.60 18.72 23.15
C ASN A 264 -35.22 19.99 23.95
N MET A 265 -34.53 20.94 23.32
CA MET A 265 -34.03 22.19 23.91
C MET A 265 -34.65 23.43 23.26
N ALA A 266 -35.67 23.25 22.42
CA ALA A 266 -36.51 24.28 21.80
C ALA A 266 -37.87 24.28 22.50
#